data_AF-A0A7V3SK33-F1
#
_entry.id   AF-A0A7V3SK33-F1
#
_cell.length_a   1.000
_cell.length_b   1.000
_cell.length_c   1.000
_cell.angle_alpha   90.00
_cell.angle_beta   90.00
_cell.angle_gamma   90.00
#
_symmetry.space_group_name_H-M   'P 1'
#
loop_
_entity.id
_entity.type
_entity.pdbx_description
1 polymer ?
#
loop_
_entity_poly.entity_id
_entity_poly.type
_entity_poly.pdbx_seq_one_letter_code
_entity_poly.pdbx_strand_id
1 'polypeptide(L)'
;MGPLPSWLVRQPRLVCHRTSRLLNEEVNAMKRCALFHTAVLMFATAPLVWADLPPAKDPLRQPAIILPETPAEWIEMYCTAQKNPAGLLCYLREHVAFMSERKQKSFSVSETTPGEKEQLGRRWYALTLLGDTAGSDIIPAIEEFVAARKAQGDTMTDFDVALAEVVIERIQLRVSGRDTYIATMLDWVRNGDKTYPRSLDERGQPTRKGKMRVWQAAWALGQLRVPEAAPVLEAKTQEPLWSAGMYGFPLIRALAQIGDRNTMKTVAHACYSGGLFDRLFRWNWLCPGEVDPVWTYWQMRTQGMSLPQTIETMLGALGGDELDVYAHKVLEALGDTSVPYLIDALQHPRG
;
A
#
# COMPACT_ATOMS: atom_id res chain seq x y z
N MET A 1 -59.44 -15.02 85.10
CA MET A 1 -60.21 -14.53 83.94
C MET A 1 -59.60 -15.17 82.69
N GLY A 2 -60.34 -16.07 82.02
CA GLY A 2 -59.88 -16.83 80.83
C GLY A 2 -60.11 -16.07 79.51
N PRO A 3 -60.23 -16.74 78.34
CA PRO A 3 -59.72 -18.05 77.87
C PRO A 3 -58.91 -17.97 76.54
N LEU A 4 -58.33 -19.10 76.09
CA LEU A 4 -57.80 -19.41 74.72
C LEU A 4 -58.97 -19.54 73.69
N PRO A 5 -58.84 -19.48 72.32
CA PRO A 5 -58.04 -20.45 71.52
C PRO A 5 -57.61 -20.12 70.04
N SER A 6 -56.76 -21.03 69.53
CA SER A 6 -56.51 -21.60 68.16
C SER A 6 -57.03 -20.94 66.86
N TRP A 7 -56.25 -21.03 65.77
CA TRP A 7 -56.52 -21.67 64.44
C TRP A 7 -55.40 -21.23 63.44
N LEU A 8 -54.42 -22.10 63.14
CA LEU A 8 -54.20 -22.86 61.88
C LEU A 8 -53.45 -22.15 60.73
N VAL A 9 -52.37 -22.82 60.27
CA VAL A 9 -51.99 -23.09 58.85
C VAL A 9 -51.00 -22.15 58.10
N ARG A 10 -49.81 -22.72 57.78
CA ARG A 10 -48.98 -22.65 56.52
C ARG A 10 -48.50 -21.26 56.03
N GLN A 11 -47.36 -21.00 55.39
CA GLN A 11 -46.24 -21.72 54.72
C GLN A 11 -44.98 -20.78 54.74
N PRO A 12 -43.78 -21.30 54.45
CA PRO A 12 -42.63 -20.49 54.02
C PRO A 12 -42.65 -20.31 52.50
N ARG A 13 -42.54 -19.08 51.97
CA ARG A 13 -42.15 -18.79 50.57
C ARG A 13 -42.05 -17.28 50.34
N LEU A 14 -40.86 -16.78 50.00
CA LEU A 14 -40.59 -15.81 48.93
C LEU A 14 -39.17 -15.23 49.04
N VAL A 15 -38.17 -16.05 48.73
CA VAL A 15 -36.85 -15.57 48.26
C VAL A 15 -36.41 -16.47 47.12
N CYS A 16 -37.07 -16.42 45.96
CA CYS A 16 -36.55 -17.06 44.74
C CYS A 16 -37.27 -16.61 43.45
N HIS A 17 -37.32 -15.31 43.15
CA HIS A 17 -37.78 -14.87 41.81
C HIS A 17 -36.97 -13.75 41.16
N ARG A 18 -35.99 -13.16 41.86
CA ARG A 18 -35.13 -12.11 41.27
C ARG A 18 -33.83 -12.65 40.65
N THR A 19 -33.34 -13.79 41.14
CA THR A 19 -32.11 -14.43 40.64
C THR A 19 -32.31 -15.21 39.34
N SER A 20 -33.53 -15.70 39.03
CA SER A 20 -33.76 -16.48 37.80
C SER A 20 -33.87 -15.65 36.52
N ARG A 21 -34.27 -14.37 36.60
CA ARG A 21 -34.27 -13.46 35.43
C ARG A 21 -32.86 -13.04 35.02
N LEU A 22 -32.01 -12.71 36.00
CA LEU A 22 -30.61 -12.34 35.74
C LEU A 22 -29.81 -13.51 35.15
N LEU A 23 -30.02 -14.73 35.66
CA LEU A 23 -29.39 -15.93 35.11
C LEU A 23 -29.86 -16.25 33.68
N ASN A 24 -31.13 -16.01 33.35
CA ASN A 24 -31.63 -16.24 31.99
C ASN A 24 -31.17 -15.16 30.99
N GLU A 25 -30.93 -13.93 31.42
CA GLU A 25 -30.35 -12.87 30.58
C GLU A 25 -28.86 -13.10 30.33
N GLU A 26 -28.10 -13.53 31.34
CA GLU A 26 -26.68 -13.88 31.19
C GLU A 26 -26.49 -15.12 30.31
N VAL A 27 -27.33 -16.15 30.44
CA VAL A 27 -27.28 -17.34 29.57
C VAL A 27 -27.65 -16.98 28.12
N ASN A 28 -28.58 -16.06 27.89
CA ASN A 28 -28.90 -15.59 26.54
C ASN A 28 -27.82 -14.67 25.96
N ALA A 29 -27.16 -13.85 26.78
CA ALA A 29 -26.01 -13.04 26.36
C ALA A 29 -24.79 -13.89 26.00
N MET A 30 -24.52 -14.95 26.79
CA MET A 30 -23.46 -15.91 26.50
C MET A 30 -23.75 -16.75 25.25
N LYS A 31 -25.00 -17.17 25.01
CA LYS A 31 -25.40 -17.87 23.77
C LYS A 31 -25.29 -16.97 22.54
N ARG A 32 -25.61 -15.68 22.67
CA ARG A 32 -25.42 -14.68 21.59
C ARG A 32 -23.94 -14.42 21.32
N CYS A 33 -23.09 -14.33 22.34
CA CYS A 33 -21.64 -14.23 22.16
C CYS A 33 -21.05 -15.49 21.52
N ALA A 34 -21.50 -16.68 21.93
CA ALA A 34 -21.06 -17.94 21.34
C ALA A 34 -21.47 -18.04 19.87
N LEU A 35 -22.73 -17.71 19.52
CA LEU A 35 -23.18 -17.68 18.11
C LEU A 35 -22.46 -16.62 17.26
N PHE A 36 -22.10 -15.47 17.84
CA PHE A 36 -21.30 -14.46 17.15
C PHE A 36 -19.86 -14.92 16.93
N HIS A 37 -19.26 -15.64 17.89
CA HIS A 37 -17.93 -16.23 17.73
C HIS A 37 -17.94 -17.38 16.71
N THR A 38 -18.99 -18.21 16.67
CA THR A 38 -19.12 -19.27 15.65
C THR A 38 -19.39 -18.71 14.26
N ALA A 39 -20.13 -17.60 14.14
CA ALA A 39 -20.32 -16.91 12.86
C ALA A 39 -19.04 -16.22 12.37
N VAL A 40 -18.27 -15.58 13.26
CA VAL A 40 -16.96 -14.99 12.91
C VAL A 40 -15.93 -16.08 12.57
N LEU A 41 -15.96 -17.24 13.23
CA LEU A 41 -15.10 -18.38 12.86
C LEU A 41 -15.54 -19.03 11.53
N MET A 42 -16.84 -19.15 11.24
CA MET A 42 -17.33 -19.72 9.97
C MET A 42 -17.15 -18.78 8.77
N PHE A 43 -17.14 -17.45 8.96
CA PHE A 43 -16.73 -16.50 7.91
C PHE A 43 -15.20 -16.43 7.73
N ALA A 44 -14.42 -16.84 8.74
CA ALA A 44 -12.96 -16.99 8.62
C ALA A 44 -12.53 -18.33 7.98
N THR A 45 -13.45 -19.28 7.78
CA THR A 45 -13.17 -20.60 7.18
C THR A 45 -14.13 -20.95 6.04
N ALA A 46 -14.70 -19.96 5.35
CA ALA A 46 -15.15 -20.22 3.99
C ALA A 46 -13.91 -20.69 3.20
N PRO A 47 -13.97 -21.83 2.49
CA PRO A 47 -12.87 -22.18 1.61
C PRO A 47 -12.90 -21.13 0.52
N LEU A 48 -12.06 -20.10 0.65
CA LEU A 48 -11.56 -19.42 -0.51
C LEU A 48 -10.96 -20.55 -1.34
N VAL A 49 -11.66 -20.92 -2.41
CA VAL A 49 -11.09 -21.72 -3.48
C VAL A 49 -10.10 -20.79 -4.14
N TRP A 50 -8.94 -20.64 -3.51
CA TRP A 50 -7.86 -19.98 -4.17
C TRP A 50 -7.35 -20.97 -5.19
N ALA A 51 -7.17 -20.48 -6.39
CA ALA A 51 -6.03 -20.92 -7.10
C ALA A 51 -5.29 -19.69 -7.63
N ASP A 52 -4.00 -19.73 -7.34
CA ASP A 52 -3.48 -19.06 -6.15
C ASP A 52 -1.97 -18.99 -6.35
N LEU A 53 -1.46 -17.92 -6.95
CA LEU A 53 -0.01 -17.76 -6.93
C LEU A 53 0.40 -17.81 -5.45
N PRO A 54 1.21 -18.81 -5.02
CA PRO A 54 1.49 -19.03 -3.62
C PRO A 54 1.97 -17.71 -3.00
N PRO A 55 1.48 -17.37 -1.79
CA PRO A 55 1.91 -16.14 -1.14
C PRO A 55 3.43 -16.12 -1.03
N ALA A 56 4.01 -14.94 -1.17
CA ALA A 56 5.46 -14.79 -1.04
C ALA A 56 5.95 -15.39 0.28
N LYS A 57 7.11 -16.07 0.24
CA LYS A 57 7.71 -16.72 1.40
C LYS A 57 8.02 -15.74 2.53
N ASP A 58 8.40 -14.51 2.18
CA ASP A 58 8.60 -13.40 3.11
C ASP A 58 7.55 -12.32 2.83
N PRO A 59 6.66 -11.99 3.78
CA PRO A 59 5.63 -10.99 3.58
C PRO A 59 6.21 -9.59 3.34
N LEU A 60 7.43 -9.28 3.81
CA LEU A 60 8.09 -7.99 3.61
C LEU A 60 8.93 -7.96 2.33
N ARG A 61 9.36 -9.13 1.82
CA ARG A 61 10.10 -9.27 0.56
C ARG A 61 9.29 -10.06 -0.45
N GLN A 62 8.44 -9.34 -1.17
CA GLN A 62 7.69 -9.91 -2.29
C GLN A 62 8.63 -10.21 -3.47
N PRO A 63 8.28 -11.15 -4.36
CA PRO A 63 9.06 -11.43 -5.56
C PRO A 63 9.28 -10.18 -6.42
N ALA A 64 10.54 -9.92 -6.73
CA ALA A 64 10.98 -8.81 -7.58
C ALA A 64 11.00 -9.27 -9.05
N ILE A 65 10.10 -8.76 -9.89
CA ILE A 65 9.99 -9.19 -11.29
C ILE A 65 10.40 -8.06 -12.24
N ILE A 66 9.70 -6.92 -12.15
CA ILE A 66 10.01 -5.72 -12.95
C ILE A 66 10.65 -4.63 -12.08
N LEU A 67 10.32 -4.60 -10.79
CA LEU A 67 10.92 -3.69 -9.82
C LEU A 67 12.13 -4.35 -9.14
N PRO A 68 13.17 -3.58 -8.75
CA PRO A 68 14.25 -4.09 -7.92
C PRO A 68 13.76 -4.62 -6.56
N GLU A 69 14.43 -5.66 -6.05
CA GLU A 69 14.14 -6.26 -4.74
C GLU A 69 14.21 -5.24 -3.61
N THR A 70 13.30 -5.35 -2.63
CA THR A 70 13.30 -4.55 -1.40
C THR A 70 14.65 -4.61 -0.68
N PRO A 71 15.39 -3.50 -0.57
CA PRO A 71 16.66 -3.45 0.16
C PRO A 71 16.47 -3.77 1.65
N ALA A 72 17.49 -4.39 2.26
CA ALA A 72 17.48 -4.65 3.70
C ALA A 72 17.26 -3.36 4.52
N GLU A 73 17.91 -2.27 4.12
CA GLU A 73 17.74 -0.96 4.76
C GLU A 73 16.31 -0.42 4.67
N TRP A 74 15.59 -0.66 3.56
CA TRP A 74 14.19 -0.25 3.46
C TRP A 74 13.32 -1.00 4.46
N ILE A 75 13.61 -2.28 4.70
CA ILE A 75 12.95 -3.06 5.75
C ILE A 75 13.27 -2.49 7.13
N GLU A 76 14.52 -2.13 7.39
CA GLU A 76 14.94 -1.50 8.66
C GLU A 76 14.24 -0.16 8.89
N MET A 77 14.16 0.70 7.86
CA MET A 77 13.42 1.96 7.88
C MET A 77 11.94 1.71 8.16
N TYR A 78 11.32 0.74 7.48
CA TYR A 78 9.92 0.39 7.72
C TYR A 78 9.68 -0.08 9.16
N CYS A 79 10.51 -1.00 9.67
CA CYS A 79 10.44 -1.46 11.06
C CYS A 79 10.64 -0.32 12.06
N THR A 80 11.55 0.61 11.76
CA THR A 80 11.77 1.82 12.56
C THR A 80 10.53 2.70 12.54
N ALA A 81 9.91 2.91 11.38
CA ALA A 81 8.69 3.70 11.22
C ALA A 81 7.53 3.18 12.08
N GLN A 82 7.41 1.87 12.23
CA GLN A 82 6.34 1.25 13.03
C GLN A 82 6.57 1.38 14.55
N LYS A 83 7.84 1.36 14.99
CA LYS A 83 8.19 1.35 16.42
C LYS A 83 8.48 2.74 16.99
N ASN A 84 9.19 3.55 16.21
CA ASN A 84 9.65 4.89 16.56
C ASN A 84 9.79 5.74 15.29
N PRO A 85 8.69 6.33 14.78
CA PRO A 85 8.72 7.17 13.58
C PRO A 85 9.78 8.28 13.63
N ALA A 86 10.01 8.87 14.82
CA ALA A 86 11.01 9.93 15.03
C ALA A 86 12.44 9.50 14.64
N GLY A 87 12.73 8.19 14.72
CA GLY A 87 14.00 7.63 14.27
C GLY A 87 14.30 7.95 12.81
N LEU A 88 13.29 8.07 11.95
CA LEU A 88 13.46 8.36 10.53
C LEU A 88 13.97 9.78 10.24
N LEU A 89 13.94 10.69 11.23
CA LEU A 89 14.47 12.04 11.08
C LEU A 89 16.00 12.06 10.84
N CYS A 90 16.73 10.98 11.18
CA CYS A 90 18.16 10.90 10.86
C CYS A 90 18.42 10.98 9.35
N TYR A 91 17.62 10.29 8.53
CA TYR A 91 17.75 10.29 7.07
C TYR A 91 17.51 11.68 6.46
N LEU A 92 16.68 12.52 7.11
CA LEU A 92 16.48 13.91 6.67
C LEU A 92 17.70 14.77 6.96
N ARG A 93 18.32 14.59 8.14
CA ARG A 93 19.55 15.30 8.52
C ARG A 93 20.73 14.87 7.65
N GLU A 94 20.87 13.57 7.40
CA GLU A 94 21.88 13.02 6.50
C GLU A 94 21.73 13.57 5.08
N HIS A 95 20.50 13.66 4.57
CA HIS A 95 20.24 14.27 3.25
C HIS A 95 20.64 15.74 3.20
N VAL A 96 20.34 16.53 4.23
CA VAL A 96 20.76 17.95 4.29
C VAL A 96 22.29 18.07 4.29
N ALA A 97 22.99 17.23 5.06
CA ALA A 97 24.45 17.21 5.09
C ALA A 97 25.02 16.82 3.72
N PHE A 98 24.52 15.73 3.13
CA PHE A 98 24.90 15.26 1.81
C PHE A 98 24.71 16.34 0.73
N MET A 99 23.55 17.03 0.71
CA MET A 99 23.30 18.10 -0.26
C MET A 99 24.19 19.33 -0.04
N SER A 100 24.70 19.56 1.17
CA SER A 100 25.66 20.65 1.46
C SER A 100 27.04 20.37 0.88
N GLU A 101 27.47 19.12 0.92
CA GLU A 101 28.79 18.68 0.46
C GLU A 101 28.83 18.42 -1.06
N ARG A 102 27.65 18.24 -1.67
CA ARG A 102 27.51 17.95 -3.09
C ARG A 102 28.01 19.12 -3.94
N LYS A 103 29.08 18.88 -4.71
CA LYS A 103 29.70 19.89 -5.58
C LYS A 103 28.83 20.29 -6.78
N GLN A 104 27.95 19.39 -7.25
CA GLN A 104 27.04 19.65 -8.36
C GLN A 104 25.71 20.23 -7.86
N LYS A 105 25.42 21.47 -8.28
CA LYS A 105 24.16 22.16 -7.94
C LYS A 105 22.98 21.75 -8.82
N SER A 106 23.25 21.15 -9.99
CA SER A 106 22.24 20.65 -10.92
C SER A 106 22.04 19.14 -10.78
N PHE A 107 20.79 18.70 -10.74
CA PHE A 107 20.41 17.29 -10.81
C PHE A 107 20.23 16.86 -12.27
N SER A 108 20.96 15.82 -12.68
CA SER A 108 20.79 15.16 -13.96
C SER A 108 20.71 13.66 -13.75
N VAL A 109 19.62 13.05 -14.25
CA VAL A 109 19.34 11.62 -14.13
C VAL A 109 20.47 10.76 -14.73
N SER A 110 21.12 11.23 -15.80
CA SER A 110 22.23 10.51 -16.43
C SER A 110 23.55 10.64 -15.68
N GLU A 111 23.71 11.68 -14.87
CA GLU A 111 24.97 12.00 -14.17
C GLU A 111 24.94 11.62 -12.68
N THR A 112 23.77 11.29 -12.16
CA THR A 112 23.59 10.91 -10.74
C THR A 112 24.24 9.56 -10.48
N THR A 113 25.20 9.50 -9.56
CA THR A 113 25.89 8.25 -9.22
C THR A 113 24.98 7.30 -8.44
N PRO A 114 25.26 5.98 -8.39
CA PRO A 114 24.45 5.04 -7.59
C PRO A 114 24.27 5.45 -6.13
N GLY A 115 25.32 5.94 -5.46
CA GLY A 115 25.23 6.38 -4.06
C GLY A 115 24.38 7.64 -3.87
N GLU A 116 24.38 8.56 -4.84
CA GLU A 116 23.49 9.73 -4.79
C GLU A 116 22.01 9.31 -4.99
N LYS A 117 21.75 8.31 -5.85
CA LYS A 117 20.39 7.76 -6.02
C LYS A 117 19.88 7.13 -4.73
N GLU A 118 20.73 6.37 -4.06
CA GLU A 118 20.41 5.74 -2.79
C GLU A 118 20.05 6.77 -1.72
N GLN A 119 20.83 7.86 -1.60
CA GLN A 119 20.54 8.97 -0.69
C GLN A 119 19.19 9.64 -0.99
N LEU A 120 18.91 9.94 -2.27
CA LEU A 120 17.62 10.50 -2.67
C LEU A 120 16.45 9.54 -2.37
N GLY A 121 16.65 8.24 -2.60
CA GLY A 121 15.69 7.18 -2.28
C GLY A 121 15.39 7.08 -0.78
N ARG A 122 16.42 7.09 0.07
CA ARG A 122 16.30 7.10 1.54
C ARG A 122 15.45 8.28 2.02
N ARG A 123 15.78 9.48 1.55
CA ARG A 123 15.04 10.69 1.94
C ARG A 123 13.58 10.67 1.46
N TRP A 124 13.33 10.19 0.24
CA TRP A 124 11.96 10.01 -0.24
C TRP A 124 11.18 9.02 0.63
N TYR A 125 11.76 7.83 0.88
CA TYR A 125 11.09 6.76 1.59
C TYR A 125 10.86 7.10 3.08
N ALA A 126 11.84 7.74 3.73
CA ALA A 126 11.72 8.23 5.11
C ALA A 126 10.54 9.22 5.26
N LEU A 127 10.44 10.21 4.36
CA LEU A 127 9.34 11.18 4.39
C LEU A 127 7.98 10.51 4.15
N THR A 128 7.91 9.59 3.21
CA THR A 128 6.67 8.86 2.94
C THR A 128 6.23 8.02 4.13
N LEU A 129 7.15 7.30 4.79
CA LEU A 129 6.87 6.54 6.01
C LEU A 129 6.47 7.44 7.19
N LEU A 130 7.13 8.60 7.38
CA LEU A 130 6.69 9.59 8.36
C LEU A 130 5.26 10.06 8.08
N GLY A 131 4.92 10.27 6.80
CA GLY A 131 3.56 10.56 6.36
C GLY A 131 2.56 9.45 6.66
N ASP A 132 2.99 8.19 6.78
CA ASP A 132 2.16 7.01 7.07
C ASP A 132 2.03 6.72 8.57
N THR A 133 3.06 6.99 9.38
CA THR A 133 3.14 6.51 10.78
C THR A 133 3.35 7.60 11.83
N ALA A 134 3.96 8.74 11.51
CA ALA A 134 4.31 9.75 12.51
C ALA A 134 3.11 10.52 13.08
N GLY A 135 3.25 11.06 14.29
CA GLY A 135 2.30 11.99 14.90
C GLY A 135 2.62 13.45 14.55
N SER A 136 1.76 14.37 15.00
CA SER A 136 1.92 15.81 14.78
C SER A 136 3.14 16.42 15.48
N ASP A 137 3.68 15.73 16.49
CA ASP A 137 4.89 16.10 17.23
C ASP A 137 6.15 16.15 16.36
N ILE A 138 6.16 15.45 15.23
CA ILE A 138 7.29 15.42 14.29
C ILE A 138 7.28 16.59 13.29
N ILE A 139 6.15 17.29 13.14
CA ILE A 139 5.99 18.39 12.17
C ILE A 139 7.10 19.46 12.31
N PRO A 140 7.46 19.96 13.50
CA PRO A 140 8.51 20.97 13.64
C PRO A 140 9.85 20.53 13.05
N ALA A 141 10.24 19.26 13.21
CA ALA A 141 11.49 18.74 12.65
C ALA A 141 11.44 18.65 11.11
N ILE A 142 10.27 18.38 10.53
CA ILE A 142 10.09 18.42 9.06
C ILE A 142 10.11 19.87 8.56
N GLU A 143 9.58 20.83 9.33
CA GLU A 143 9.67 22.26 9.01
C GLU A 143 11.11 22.77 9.06
N GLU A 144 11.92 22.32 10.03
CA GLU A 144 13.37 22.59 10.08
C GLU A 144 14.07 22.05 8.84
N PHE A 145 13.74 20.83 8.40
CA PHE A 145 14.24 20.26 7.15
C PHE A 145 13.87 21.13 5.94
N VAL A 146 12.62 21.59 5.86
CA VAL A 146 12.16 22.50 4.79
C VAL A 146 12.95 23.81 4.80
N ALA A 147 13.18 24.40 5.97
CA ALA A 147 13.95 25.63 6.12
C ALA A 147 15.41 25.43 5.66
N ALA A 148 16.06 24.34 6.07
CA ALA A 148 17.42 24.01 5.67
C ALA A 148 17.56 23.82 4.16
N ARG A 149 16.63 23.09 3.53
CA ARG A 149 16.63 22.88 2.08
C ARG A 149 16.37 24.15 1.29
N LYS A 150 15.49 25.04 1.78
CA LYS A 150 15.27 26.37 1.20
C LYS A 150 16.53 27.24 1.24
N ALA A 151 17.29 27.18 2.33
CA ALA A 151 18.54 27.93 2.46
C ALA A 151 19.62 27.46 1.48
N GLN A 152 19.63 26.18 1.09
CA GLN A 152 20.58 25.63 0.12
C GLN A 152 20.25 26.01 -1.33
N GLY A 153 18.96 26.11 -1.69
CA GLY A 153 18.51 26.67 -2.97
C GLY A 153 19.05 25.97 -4.23
N ASP A 154 19.25 24.65 -4.18
CA ASP A 154 19.71 23.86 -5.33
C ASP A 154 18.54 23.31 -6.16
N THR A 155 18.85 22.66 -7.29
CA THR A 155 17.83 22.17 -8.23
C THR A 155 16.88 21.11 -7.66
N MET A 156 17.22 20.46 -6.55
CA MET A 156 16.35 19.49 -5.87
C MET A 156 15.52 20.13 -4.76
N THR A 157 15.83 21.36 -4.33
CA THR A 157 15.13 22.05 -3.24
C THR A 157 13.61 22.09 -3.47
N ASP A 158 13.13 22.36 -4.68
CA ASP A 158 11.69 22.45 -4.95
C ASP A 158 10.95 21.12 -4.77
N PHE A 159 11.56 20.01 -5.22
CA PHE A 159 11.02 18.67 -4.96
C PHE A 159 11.06 18.36 -3.48
N ASP A 160 12.16 18.73 -2.84
CA ASP A 160 12.44 18.40 -1.47
C ASP A 160 11.44 19.06 -0.52
N VAL A 161 11.20 20.35 -0.74
CA VAL A 161 10.22 21.16 -0.02
C VAL A 161 8.80 20.70 -0.33
N ALA A 162 8.46 20.48 -1.60
CA ALA A 162 7.11 20.06 -1.99
C ALA A 162 6.69 18.75 -1.33
N LEU A 163 7.57 17.74 -1.31
CA LEU A 163 7.29 16.45 -0.67
C LEU A 163 7.12 16.60 0.84
N ALA A 164 8.03 17.31 1.51
CA ALA A 164 7.98 17.50 2.96
C ALA A 164 6.72 18.27 3.41
N GLU A 165 6.33 19.32 2.68
CA GLU A 165 5.11 20.07 2.95
C GLU A 165 3.84 19.21 2.75
N VAL A 166 3.80 18.37 1.72
CA VAL A 166 2.67 17.43 1.52
C VAL A 166 2.63 16.35 2.59
N VAL A 167 3.79 15.90 3.08
CA VAL A 167 3.85 14.96 4.22
C VAL A 167 3.31 15.59 5.50
N ILE A 168 3.63 16.86 5.77
CA ILE A 168 3.03 17.61 6.88
C ILE A 168 1.49 17.65 6.73
N GLU A 169 0.98 17.97 5.55
CA GLU A 169 -0.46 17.96 5.27
C GLU A 169 -1.08 16.57 5.55
N ARG A 170 -0.40 15.48 5.14
CA ARG A 170 -0.88 14.12 5.40
C ARG A 170 -0.90 13.77 6.89
N ILE A 171 0.14 14.14 7.64
CA ILE A 171 0.18 13.93 9.09
C ILE A 171 -1.01 14.64 9.75
N GLN A 172 -1.25 15.90 9.37
CA GLN A 172 -2.38 16.69 9.90
C GLN A 172 -3.73 16.07 9.54
N LEU A 173 -3.92 15.64 8.28
CA LEU A 173 -5.17 15.02 7.82
C LEU A 173 -5.47 13.69 8.50
N ARG A 174 -4.45 12.89 8.85
CA ARG A 174 -4.66 11.62 9.58
C ARG A 174 -5.28 11.82 10.96
N VAL A 175 -5.06 12.97 11.61
CA VAL A 175 -5.68 13.31 12.90
C VAL A 175 -7.20 13.44 12.77
N SER A 176 -7.72 13.78 11.59
CA SER A 176 -9.16 13.91 11.33
C SER A 176 -9.91 12.57 11.24
N GLY A 177 -9.20 11.44 11.31
CA GLY A 177 -9.77 10.11 11.22
C GLY A 177 -9.66 9.46 9.84
N ARG A 178 -9.78 8.13 9.80
CA ARG A 178 -9.49 7.30 8.62
C ARG A 178 -10.34 7.67 7.41
N ASP A 179 -11.66 7.82 7.59
CA ASP A 179 -12.58 8.02 6.46
C ASP A 179 -12.38 9.41 5.83
N THR A 180 -12.22 10.45 6.65
CA THR A 180 -11.89 11.80 6.18
C THR A 180 -10.55 11.84 5.46
N TYR A 181 -9.55 11.12 6.00
CA TYR A 181 -8.25 10.99 5.36
C TYR A 181 -8.36 10.31 3.98
N ILE A 182 -9.05 9.16 3.88
CA ILE A 182 -9.27 8.46 2.60
C ILE A 182 -10.03 9.35 1.62
N ALA A 183 -11.11 10.00 2.04
CA ALA A 183 -11.88 10.91 1.20
C ALA A 183 -11.01 12.05 0.64
N THR A 184 -10.12 12.60 1.47
CA THR A 184 -9.19 13.64 1.03
C THR A 184 -8.12 13.10 0.09
N MET A 185 -7.59 11.90 0.31
CA MET A 185 -6.65 11.29 -0.63
C MET A 185 -7.32 10.99 -1.98
N LEU A 186 -8.57 10.53 -2.00
CA LEU A 186 -9.34 10.36 -3.24
C LEU A 186 -9.50 11.69 -3.98
N ASP A 187 -9.79 12.77 -3.26
CA ASP A 187 -9.88 14.10 -3.87
C ASP A 187 -8.51 14.62 -4.35
N TRP A 188 -7.43 14.35 -3.62
CA TRP A 188 -6.08 14.68 -4.06
C TRP A 188 -5.68 13.95 -5.35
N VAL A 189 -6.08 12.68 -5.54
CA VAL A 189 -5.84 11.99 -6.81
C VAL A 189 -6.58 12.70 -7.95
N ARG A 190 -7.82 13.13 -7.73
CA ARG A 190 -8.61 13.84 -8.77
C ARG A 190 -8.06 15.22 -9.08
N ASN A 191 -7.76 15.98 -8.03
CA ASN A 191 -7.70 17.44 -8.06
C ASN A 191 -6.44 18.03 -7.41
N GLY A 192 -5.59 17.22 -6.79
CA GLY A 192 -4.41 17.65 -6.04
C GLY A 192 -3.42 18.46 -6.87
N ASP A 193 -3.38 18.23 -8.18
CA ASP A 193 -2.56 18.95 -9.15
C ASP A 193 -3.26 20.13 -9.84
N LYS A 194 -4.51 20.44 -9.46
CA LYS A 194 -5.36 21.43 -10.14
C LYS A 194 -5.97 22.48 -9.23
N THR A 195 -6.62 22.09 -8.14
CA THR A 195 -7.51 23.00 -7.38
C THR A 195 -6.97 23.43 -6.03
N TYR A 196 -5.93 22.75 -5.54
CA TYR A 196 -5.42 23.02 -4.20
C TYR A 196 -4.45 24.22 -4.18
N PRO A 197 -4.29 24.90 -3.02
CA PRO A 197 -3.37 26.01 -2.88
C PRO A 197 -1.94 25.62 -3.29
N ARG A 198 -1.33 26.46 -4.14
CA ARG A 198 0.00 26.26 -4.73
C ARG A 198 0.12 25.00 -5.60
N SER A 199 -0.99 24.45 -6.10
CA SER A 199 -0.96 23.31 -7.03
C SER A 199 -0.71 23.72 -8.48
N LEU A 200 -1.03 24.95 -8.85
CA LEU A 200 -0.76 25.52 -10.18
C LEU A 200 0.23 26.68 -10.08
N ASP A 201 1.09 26.80 -11.08
CA ASP A 201 1.91 28.00 -11.29
C ASP A 201 1.13 29.10 -12.02
N GLU A 202 1.78 30.24 -12.26
CA GLU A 202 1.18 31.39 -12.95
C GLU A 202 0.70 31.07 -14.38
N ARG A 203 1.19 29.98 -14.98
CA ARG A 203 0.82 29.52 -16.32
C ARG A 203 -0.27 28.44 -16.28
N GLY A 204 -0.84 28.17 -15.11
CA GLY A 204 -1.83 27.12 -14.91
C GLY A 204 -1.25 25.71 -15.05
N GLN A 205 0.07 25.54 -14.92
CA GLN A 205 0.71 24.22 -14.97
C GLN A 205 0.87 23.62 -13.56
N PRO A 206 0.71 22.29 -13.41
CA PRO A 206 0.92 21.65 -12.12
C PRO A 206 2.32 21.85 -11.53
N THR A 207 2.38 22.42 -10.33
CA THR A 207 3.62 22.62 -9.56
C THR A 207 4.15 21.29 -9.02
N ARG A 208 5.37 21.32 -8.48
CA ARG A 208 5.91 20.17 -7.72
C ARG A 208 5.00 19.77 -6.57
N LYS A 209 4.45 20.74 -5.83
CA LYS A 209 3.54 20.48 -4.72
C LYS A 209 2.24 19.82 -5.19
N GLY A 210 1.65 20.31 -6.27
CA GLY A 210 0.45 19.72 -6.85
C GLY A 210 0.66 18.26 -7.27
N LYS A 211 1.79 17.98 -7.94
CA LYS A 211 2.17 16.62 -8.33
C LYS A 211 2.43 15.71 -7.11
N MET A 212 3.07 16.24 -6.06
CA MET A 212 3.34 15.47 -4.83
C MET A 212 2.07 15.10 -4.07
N ARG A 213 1.01 15.92 -4.11
CA ARG A 213 -0.30 15.55 -3.53
C ARG A 213 -0.86 14.31 -4.21
N VAL A 214 -0.88 14.27 -5.54
CA VAL A 214 -1.34 13.10 -6.31
C VAL A 214 -0.48 11.88 -5.99
N TRP A 215 0.85 12.02 -5.99
CA TRP A 215 1.77 10.90 -5.68
C TRP A 215 1.57 10.33 -4.28
N GLN A 216 1.54 11.18 -3.27
CA GLN A 216 1.40 10.74 -1.89
C GLN A 216 -0.02 10.22 -1.59
N ALA A 217 -1.04 10.75 -2.25
CA ALA A 217 -2.39 10.20 -2.17
C ALA A 217 -2.49 8.81 -2.81
N ALA A 218 -1.93 8.63 -4.01
CA ALA A 218 -1.87 7.32 -4.66
C ALA A 218 -1.15 6.29 -3.78
N TRP A 219 0.02 6.66 -3.26
CA TRP A 219 0.75 5.86 -2.28
C TRP A 219 -0.13 5.44 -1.11
N ALA A 220 -0.75 6.41 -0.42
CA ALA A 220 -1.56 6.13 0.77
C ALA A 220 -2.75 5.21 0.47
N LEU A 221 -3.48 5.46 -0.63
CA LEU A 221 -4.61 4.64 -1.04
C LEU A 221 -4.20 3.21 -1.40
N GLY A 222 -3.06 3.06 -2.07
CA GLY A 222 -2.47 1.76 -2.37
C GLY A 222 -2.07 0.99 -1.11
N GLN A 223 -1.35 1.62 -0.19
CA GLN A 223 -0.95 1.00 1.09
C GLN A 223 -2.15 0.60 1.96
N LEU A 224 -3.19 1.44 1.98
CA LEU A 224 -4.44 1.14 2.68
C LEU A 224 -5.35 0.17 1.93
N ARG A 225 -5.00 -0.21 0.69
CA ARG A 225 -5.75 -1.09 -0.22
C ARG A 225 -7.22 -0.69 -0.35
N VAL A 226 -7.47 0.60 -0.58
CA VAL A 226 -8.82 1.18 -0.67
C VAL A 226 -9.49 0.80 -2.00
N PRO A 227 -10.50 -0.10 -2.05
CA PRO A 227 -11.04 -0.60 -3.31
C PRO A 227 -11.70 0.50 -4.16
N GLU A 228 -12.43 1.42 -3.54
CA GLU A 228 -13.11 2.53 -4.22
C GLU A 228 -12.15 3.54 -4.86
N ALA A 229 -10.84 3.46 -4.56
CA ALA A 229 -9.83 4.26 -5.21
C ALA A 229 -9.47 3.77 -6.63
N ALA A 230 -9.70 2.49 -6.94
CA ALA A 230 -9.32 1.88 -8.22
C ALA A 230 -9.83 2.67 -9.44
N PRO A 231 -11.13 2.98 -9.59
CA PRO A 231 -11.61 3.74 -10.75
C PRO A 231 -11.08 5.18 -10.79
N VAL A 232 -10.76 5.78 -9.63
CA VAL A 232 -10.24 7.15 -9.55
C VAL A 232 -8.77 7.20 -10.00
N LEU A 233 -7.97 6.25 -9.52
CA LEU A 233 -6.58 6.08 -9.92
C LEU A 233 -6.48 5.74 -11.41
N GLU A 234 -7.31 4.82 -11.90
CA GLU A 234 -7.36 4.44 -13.31
C GLU A 234 -7.73 5.65 -14.19
N ALA A 235 -8.78 6.39 -13.87
CA ALA A 235 -9.14 7.60 -14.61
C ALA A 235 -7.98 8.62 -14.63
N LYS A 236 -7.26 8.78 -13.51
CA LYS A 236 -6.10 9.67 -13.43
C LYS A 236 -4.98 9.24 -14.37
N THR A 237 -4.73 7.94 -14.53
CA THR A 237 -3.70 7.43 -15.47
C THR A 237 -3.99 7.74 -16.93
N GLN A 238 -5.22 8.16 -17.28
CA GLN A 238 -5.59 8.53 -18.65
C GLN A 238 -5.34 10.01 -18.96
N GLU A 239 -5.02 10.84 -17.96
CA GLU A 239 -4.72 12.25 -18.18
C GLU A 239 -3.31 12.43 -18.80
N PRO A 240 -3.09 13.36 -19.76
CA PRO A 240 -1.81 13.47 -20.48
C PRO A 240 -0.54 13.64 -19.63
N LEU A 241 -0.64 14.28 -18.46
CA LEU A 241 0.50 14.41 -17.53
C LEU A 241 0.84 13.10 -16.82
N TRP A 242 -0.16 12.25 -16.65
CA TRP A 242 -0.17 11.07 -15.79
C TRP A 242 -0.21 9.78 -16.61
N SER A 243 -0.45 9.87 -17.91
CA SER A 243 -0.34 8.76 -18.84
C SER A 243 1.11 8.32 -18.93
N ALA A 244 1.30 7.02 -18.72
CA ALA A 244 2.54 6.26 -18.91
C ALA A 244 3.87 7.07 -18.84
N GLY A 245 4.50 7.12 -17.66
CA GLY A 245 5.80 7.77 -17.46
C GLY A 245 6.16 7.98 -15.99
N MET A 246 7.13 8.85 -15.69
CA MET A 246 7.60 9.14 -14.32
C MET A 246 6.48 9.55 -13.36
N TYR A 247 5.50 10.34 -13.85
CA TYR A 247 4.40 10.82 -13.00
C TYR A 247 3.27 9.80 -12.83
N GLY A 248 3.01 8.96 -13.83
CA GLY A 248 1.97 7.92 -13.78
C GLY A 248 2.34 6.71 -12.93
N PHE A 249 3.64 6.47 -12.71
CA PHE A 249 4.12 5.26 -12.03
C PHE A 249 3.53 5.04 -10.62
N PRO A 250 3.46 6.03 -9.71
CA PRO A 250 2.84 5.84 -8.40
C PRO A 250 1.36 5.43 -8.46
N LEU A 251 0.63 5.84 -9.50
CA LEU A 251 -0.76 5.43 -9.71
C LEU A 251 -0.85 3.94 -10.07
N ILE A 252 0.03 3.46 -10.94
CA ILE A 252 0.11 2.04 -11.32
C ILE A 252 0.49 1.17 -10.12
N ARG A 253 1.45 1.59 -9.29
CA ARG A 253 1.79 0.88 -8.04
C ARG A 253 0.58 0.79 -7.10
N ALA A 254 -0.16 1.89 -6.95
CA ALA A 254 -1.34 1.92 -6.11
C ALA A 254 -2.44 0.97 -6.64
N LEU A 255 -2.69 0.97 -7.95
CA LEU A 255 -3.60 0.02 -8.61
C LEU A 255 -3.16 -1.44 -8.37
N ALA A 256 -1.86 -1.71 -8.52
CA ALA A 256 -1.29 -3.03 -8.26
C ALA A 256 -1.40 -3.46 -6.79
N GLN A 257 -1.32 -2.54 -5.82
CA GLN A 257 -1.56 -2.88 -4.41
C GLN A 257 -3.02 -3.11 -4.08
N ILE A 258 -3.94 -2.38 -4.72
CA ILE A 258 -5.38 -2.58 -4.54
C ILE A 258 -5.82 -3.91 -5.15
N GLY A 259 -5.28 -4.29 -6.32
CA GLY A 259 -5.56 -5.56 -6.97
C GLY A 259 -6.97 -5.70 -7.54
N ASP A 260 -7.61 -4.58 -7.90
CA ASP A 260 -8.93 -4.61 -8.55
C ASP A 260 -8.80 -5.10 -9.99
N ARG A 261 -9.39 -6.26 -10.28
CA ARG A 261 -9.37 -6.92 -11.59
C ARG A 261 -9.90 -6.04 -12.73
N ASN A 262 -10.78 -5.09 -12.46
CA ASN A 262 -11.26 -4.15 -13.48
C ASN A 262 -10.12 -3.30 -14.07
N THR A 263 -9.07 -3.07 -13.28
CA THR A 263 -7.90 -2.27 -13.67
C THR A 263 -6.75 -3.10 -14.25
N MET A 264 -6.95 -4.42 -14.39
CA MET A 264 -5.93 -5.38 -14.84
C MET A 264 -5.31 -4.98 -16.18
N LYS A 265 -6.12 -4.49 -17.14
CA LYS A 265 -5.62 -4.05 -18.46
C LYS A 265 -4.68 -2.85 -18.34
N THR A 266 -5.00 -1.91 -17.46
CA THR A 266 -4.18 -0.72 -17.19
C THR A 266 -2.84 -1.11 -16.57
N VAL A 267 -2.84 -2.01 -15.59
CA VAL A 267 -1.62 -2.55 -14.98
C VAL A 267 -0.78 -3.33 -16.01
N ALA A 268 -1.41 -4.19 -16.82
CA ALA A 268 -0.75 -4.97 -17.86
C ALA A 268 -0.04 -4.07 -18.88
N HIS A 269 -0.76 -3.06 -19.38
CA HIS A 269 -0.24 -2.12 -20.37
C HIS A 269 0.97 -1.34 -19.83
N ALA A 270 0.93 -0.93 -18.56
CA ALA A 270 2.03 -0.25 -17.91
C ALA A 270 3.27 -1.15 -17.76
N CYS A 271 3.09 -2.43 -17.44
CA CYS A 271 4.19 -3.40 -17.34
C CYS A 271 4.82 -3.69 -18.71
N TYR A 272 3.98 -3.85 -19.74
CA TYR A 272 4.43 -4.23 -21.09
C TYR A 272 5.09 -3.07 -21.87
N SER A 273 4.66 -1.83 -21.68
CA SER A 273 5.13 -0.68 -22.48
C SER A 273 6.59 -0.24 -22.18
N GLY A 274 7.31 -0.97 -21.32
CA GLY A 274 8.74 -1.35 -21.41
C GLY A 274 9.84 -0.29 -21.56
N GLY A 275 9.73 0.70 -22.44
CA GLY A 275 10.87 1.55 -22.84
C GLY A 275 11.16 2.75 -21.92
N LEU A 276 10.11 3.44 -21.44
CA LEU A 276 10.26 4.58 -20.54
C LEU A 276 10.37 4.15 -19.07
N PHE A 277 9.73 3.03 -18.76
CA PHE A 277 9.58 2.57 -17.40
C PHE A 277 10.76 1.75 -16.89
N ASP A 278 11.47 0.94 -17.69
CA ASP A 278 12.68 0.21 -17.21
C ASP A 278 13.74 1.17 -16.63
N ARG A 279 13.92 2.36 -17.22
CA ARG A 279 14.83 3.39 -16.67
C ARG A 279 14.36 4.01 -15.35
N LEU A 280 13.06 4.04 -15.08
CA LEU A 280 12.47 4.66 -13.89
C LEU A 280 12.17 3.63 -12.78
N PHE A 281 11.85 2.39 -13.16
CA PHE A 281 11.64 1.23 -12.29
C PHE A 281 12.94 0.83 -11.59
N ARG A 282 14.09 0.87 -12.27
CA ARG A 282 15.40 0.60 -11.65
C ARG A 282 15.78 1.56 -10.52
N TRP A 283 15.05 2.66 -10.37
CA TRP A 283 15.33 3.72 -9.40
C TRP A 283 14.37 3.66 -8.21
N ASN A 284 13.34 2.81 -8.27
CA ASN A 284 12.30 2.69 -7.29
C ASN A 284 12.17 1.23 -6.88
N TRP A 285 12.87 0.87 -5.82
CA TRP A 285 12.74 -0.45 -5.21
C TRP A 285 11.31 -0.75 -4.78
N LEU A 286 10.98 -2.05 -4.70
CA LEU A 286 9.81 -2.49 -3.95
C LEU A 286 9.92 -2.01 -2.51
N CYS A 287 8.81 -1.51 -1.99
CA CYS A 287 8.70 -1.23 -0.57
C CYS A 287 8.42 -2.53 0.21
N PRO A 288 8.80 -2.60 1.49
CA PRO A 288 8.39 -3.67 2.38
C PRO A 288 6.88 -3.94 2.31
N GLY A 289 6.51 -5.18 1.97
CA GLY A 289 5.11 -5.60 1.84
C GLY A 289 4.42 -5.27 0.53
N GLU A 290 5.12 -4.57 -0.37
CA GLU A 290 4.58 -4.18 -1.67
C GLU A 290 4.71 -5.30 -2.69
N VAL A 291 3.59 -5.66 -3.33
CA VAL A 291 3.56 -6.63 -4.43
C VAL A 291 4.02 -6.00 -5.76
N ASP A 292 4.86 -6.71 -6.52
CA ASP A 292 5.29 -6.28 -7.86
C ASP A 292 4.10 -6.18 -8.82
N PRO A 293 3.96 -5.11 -9.63
CA PRO A 293 2.84 -4.95 -10.56
C PRO A 293 2.66 -6.12 -11.54
N VAL A 294 3.73 -6.77 -11.97
CA VAL A 294 3.64 -7.98 -12.81
C VAL A 294 3.05 -9.14 -12.02
N TRP A 295 3.47 -9.34 -10.77
CA TRP A 295 2.91 -10.36 -9.90
C TRP A 295 1.41 -10.13 -9.69
N THR A 296 0.99 -8.90 -9.37
CA THR A 296 -0.44 -8.57 -9.23
C THR A 296 -1.20 -8.80 -10.53
N TYR A 297 -0.63 -8.43 -11.68
CA TYR A 297 -1.27 -8.71 -12.98
C TYR A 297 -1.62 -10.19 -13.14
N TRP A 298 -0.67 -11.08 -12.86
CA TRP A 298 -0.90 -12.51 -12.95
C TRP A 298 -1.89 -13.00 -11.90
N GLN A 299 -1.85 -12.48 -10.67
CA GLN A 299 -2.86 -12.78 -9.65
C GLN A 299 -4.28 -12.39 -10.09
N MET A 300 -4.45 -11.22 -10.73
CA MET A 300 -5.75 -10.79 -11.27
C MET A 300 -6.18 -11.63 -12.47
N ARG A 301 -5.24 -11.98 -13.35
CA ARG A 301 -5.49 -12.74 -14.58
C ARG A 301 -5.94 -14.16 -14.29
N THR A 302 -5.26 -14.84 -13.37
CA THR A 302 -5.48 -16.25 -13.07
C THR A 302 -6.36 -16.47 -11.84
N GLN A 303 -7.05 -15.42 -11.38
CA GLN A 303 -7.98 -15.50 -10.26
C GLN A 303 -9.01 -16.62 -10.46
N GLY A 304 -8.95 -17.62 -9.59
CA GLY A 304 -9.84 -18.79 -9.60
C GLY A 304 -9.34 -19.98 -10.44
N MET A 305 -8.15 -19.90 -11.04
CA MET A 305 -7.53 -20.98 -11.84
C MET A 305 -6.52 -21.77 -11.02
N SER A 306 -6.60 -23.12 -11.03
CA SER A 306 -5.64 -24.04 -10.37
C SER A 306 -4.19 -23.64 -10.65
N LEU A 307 -3.24 -23.97 -9.76
CA LEU A 307 -1.82 -23.75 -10.04
C LEU A 307 -1.39 -24.35 -11.41
N PRO A 308 -1.78 -25.60 -11.77
CA PRO A 308 -1.57 -26.11 -13.12
C PRO A 308 -2.15 -25.21 -14.21
N GLN A 309 -3.41 -24.79 -14.09
CA GLN A 309 -4.08 -23.91 -15.07
C GLN A 309 -3.39 -22.54 -15.18
N THR A 310 -2.92 -22.00 -14.07
CA THR A 310 -2.14 -20.75 -14.01
C THR A 310 -0.84 -20.90 -14.80
N ILE A 311 -0.10 -21.99 -14.57
CA ILE A 311 1.16 -22.27 -15.29
C ILE A 311 0.90 -22.51 -16.78
N GLU A 312 -0.14 -23.27 -17.14
CA GLU A 312 -0.54 -23.46 -18.53
C GLU A 312 -0.88 -22.12 -19.22
N THR A 313 -1.59 -21.22 -18.52
CA THR A 313 -1.90 -19.88 -19.04
C THR A 313 -0.63 -19.05 -19.27
N MET A 314 0.34 -19.12 -18.35
CA MET A 314 1.63 -18.45 -18.49
C MET A 314 2.45 -19.01 -19.66
N LEU A 315 2.45 -20.32 -19.86
CA LEU A 315 3.12 -20.98 -20.98
C LEU A 315 2.49 -20.59 -22.33
N GLY A 316 1.15 -20.51 -22.41
CA GLY A 316 0.47 -20.00 -23.60
C GLY A 316 0.86 -18.56 -23.94
N ALA A 317 0.98 -17.68 -22.94
CA ALA A 317 1.46 -16.32 -23.15
C ALA A 317 2.91 -16.28 -23.69
N LEU A 318 3.78 -17.19 -23.25
CA LEU A 318 5.14 -17.33 -23.80
C LEU A 318 5.16 -17.87 -25.24
N GLY A 319 4.16 -18.67 -25.61
CA GLY A 319 3.98 -19.20 -26.96
C GLY A 319 3.51 -18.16 -27.99
N GLY A 320 3.19 -16.93 -27.55
CA GLY A 320 2.73 -15.84 -28.42
C GLY A 320 1.21 -15.80 -28.64
N ASP A 321 0.45 -16.64 -27.94
CA ASP A 321 -1.01 -16.61 -27.98
C ASP A 321 -1.57 -15.33 -27.36
N GLU A 322 -0.82 -14.73 -26.44
CA GLU A 322 -1.25 -13.61 -25.60
C GLU A 322 -0.11 -12.64 -25.26
N LEU A 323 -0.43 -11.56 -24.54
CA LEU A 323 0.55 -10.58 -24.07
C LEU A 323 1.47 -11.23 -23.01
N ASP A 324 2.74 -11.44 -23.35
CA ASP A 324 3.78 -11.88 -22.40
C ASP A 324 4.15 -10.75 -21.42
N VAL A 325 3.36 -10.60 -20.36
CA VAL A 325 3.68 -9.71 -19.23
C VAL A 325 4.68 -10.41 -18.31
N TYR A 326 5.90 -10.61 -18.80
CA TYR A 326 7.01 -11.25 -18.07
C TYR A 326 6.64 -12.60 -17.44
N ALA A 327 5.87 -13.44 -18.16
CA ALA A 327 5.43 -14.74 -17.68
C ALA A 327 6.60 -15.64 -17.25
N HIS A 328 7.71 -15.60 -18.00
CA HIS A 328 8.93 -16.36 -17.68
C HIS A 328 9.50 -16.00 -16.30
N LYS A 329 9.58 -14.71 -15.95
CA LYS A 329 10.08 -14.26 -14.65
C LYS A 329 9.16 -14.65 -13.50
N VAL A 330 7.85 -14.69 -13.75
CA VAL A 330 6.87 -15.12 -12.74
C VAL A 330 7.03 -16.62 -12.50
N LEU A 331 7.22 -17.41 -13.55
CA LEU A 331 7.51 -18.84 -13.44
C LEU A 331 8.83 -19.13 -12.72
N GLU A 332 9.87 -18.32 -12.96
CA GLU A 332 11.13 -18.36 -12.21
C GLU A 332 10.92 -18.04 -10.73
N ALA A 333 10.13 -17.01 -10.41
CA ALA A 333 9.82 -16.61 -9.05
C ALA A 333 9.02 -17.67 -8.26
N LEU A 334 8.23 -18.51 -8.96
CA LEU A 334 7.55 -19.66 -8.35
C LEU A 334 8.52 -20.78 -7.91
N GLY A 335 9.72 -20.81 -8.48
CA GLY A 335 10.78 -21.76 -8.17
C GLY A 335 10.35 -23.22 -8.34
N ASP A 336 10.73 -24.09 -7.39
CA ASP A 336 10.47 -25.54 -7.43
C ASP A 336 9.00 -25.91 -7.67
N THR A 337 8.07 -25.02 -7.33
CA THR A 337 6.63 -25.21 -7.50
C THR A 337 6.22 -25.29 -8.98
N SER A 338 6.91 -24.58 -9.87
CA SER A 338 6.62 -24.59 -11.31
C SER A 338 7.28 -25.76 -12.05
N VAL A 339 8.39 -26.30 -11.51
CA VAL A 339 9.25 -27.29 -12.19
C VAL A 339 8.52 -28.52 -12.74
N PRO A 340 7.64 -29.22 -11.99
CA PRO A 340 6.96 -30.41 -12.51
C PRO A 340 6.12 -30.11 -13.77
N TYR A 341 5.47 -28.95 -13.81
CA TYR A 341 4.61 -28.53 -14.91
C TYR A 341 5.43 -28.04 -16.12
N LEU A 342 6.58 -27.41 -15.87
CA LEU A 342 7.52 -27.05 -16.93
C LEU A 342 8.13 -28.29 -17.58
N ILE A 343 8.47 -29.32 -16.80
CA ILE A 343 8.94 -30.61 -17.33
C ILE A 343 7.85 -31.27 -18.19
N ASP A 344 6.62 -31.31 -17.72
CA ASP A 344 5.49 -31.87 -18.48
C ASP A 344 5.27 -31.12 -19.81
N ALA A 345 5.30 -29.79 -19.78
CA ALA A 345 5.16 -28.96 -20.98
C ALA A 345 6.30 -29.18 -22.00
N LEU A 346 7.53 -29.43 -21.53
CA LEU A 346 8.66 -29.77 -22.40
C LEU A 346 8.56 -31.19 -22.97
N GLN A 347 8.00 -32.13 -22.21
CA GLN A 347 7.77 -33.51 -22.65
C GLN A 347 6.60 -33.61 -23.64
N HIS A 348 5.64 -32.70 -23.53
CA HIS A 348 4.45 -32.63 -24.37
C HIS A 348 4.29 -31.23 -25.00
N PRO A 349 5.17 -30.84 -25.95
CA PRO A 349 5.14 -29.49 -26.53
C PRO A 349 3.79 -29.24 -27.20
N ARG A 350 3.08 -28.22 -26.73
CA ARG A 350 1.88 -27.72 -27.39
C ARG A 350 2.36 -26.67 -28.40
N GLY A 351 2.05 -26.92 -29.68
CA GLY A 351 2.65 -26.24 -30.84
C GLY A 351 2.14 -24.83 -31.09
#